data_AF-A0A125SLU6-F1
#
_entry.id   AF-A0A125SLU6-F1
#
_cell.length_a   1.000
_cell.length_b   1.000
_cell.length_c   1.000
_cell.angle_alpha   90.00
_cell.angle_beta   90.00
_cell.angle_gamma   90.00
#
_symmetry.space_group_name_H-M   'P 1'
#
loop_
_entity.id
_entity.type
_entity.pdbx_description
1 polymer ?
#
loop_
_entity_poly.entity_id
_entity_poly.type
_entity_poly.pdbx_seq_one_letter_code
_entity_poly.pdbx_strand_id
1 'polypeptide(L)'
;MSKSFWLSLISGVIISNAFATTTYRVDRDSIIVTGEDKMPHRCPIFEKIEISDLSFDKSAVIVSSRGYVPSRDLNMCDGQNRIHVSQIPEHVGALSDINLKHGIYVALDLSSVSPMSWLATVSRVGSRSNLVTLPGAYVANRKRLTLRKQAFTGTGDERMAIISRDGNYLSPTGAMSCDQFAYPGVWEIHKNRRVITDDVSCAQLFKSK
;
A
#
# COMPACT_ATOMS: atom_id res chain seq x y z
N MET A 1 4.06 61.83 -37.96
CA MET A 1 3.06 61.71 -36.88
C MET A 1 2.82 60.23 -36.62
N SER A 2 3.34 59.74 -35.49
CA SER A 2 3.41 58.33 -35.10
C SER A 2 2.06 57.83 -34.57
N LYS A 3 1.62 56.63 -34.98
CA LYS A 3 0.49 55.91 -34.37
C LYS A 3 1.07 54.77 -33.53
N SER A 4 0.96 54.88 -32.22
CA SER A 4 1.36 53.84 -31.27
C SER A 4 0.26 52.80 -31.12
N PHE A 5 0.57 51.55 -31.45
CA PHE A 5 -0.29 50.38 -31.30
C PHE A 5 -0.01 49.74 -29.94
N TRP A 6 -0.98 49.73 -29.03
CA TRP A 6 -0.87 49.07 -27.73
C TRP A 6 -1.24 47.59 -27.86
N LEU A 7 -0.25 46.70 -27.73
CA LEU A 7 -0.47 45.27 -27.48
C LEU A 7 -0.44 45.03 -25.96
N SER A 8 -1.59 44.69 -25.37
CA SER A 8 -1.63 44.16 -24.00
C SER A 8 -1.24 42.68 -24.02
N LEU A 9 -0.10 42.35 -23.40
CA LEU A 9 0.25 40.97 -23.06
C LEU A 9 -0.61 40.53 -21.87
N ILE A 10 -1.48 39.53 -22.10
CA ILE A 10 -2.12 38.80 -21.00
C ILE A 10 -1.10 37.77 -20.51
N SER A 11 -0.49 38.04 -19.36
CA SER A 11 0.38 37.08 -18.67
C SER A 11 -0.50 35.98 -18.07
N GLY A 12 -0.52 34.81 -18.70
CA GLY A 12 -1.19 33.63 -18.18
C GLY A 12 -0.37 33.03 -17.04
N VAL A 13 -0.85 33.17 -15.81
CA VAL A 13 -0.29 32.46 -14.65
C VAL A 13 -0.74 31.00 -14.73
N ILE A 14 0.20 30.10 -15.03
CA ILE A 14 -0.02 28.66 -14.90
C ILE A 14 0.16 28.32 -13.42
N ILE A 15 -0.96 28.17 -12.69
CA ILE A 15 -0.93 27.66 -11.32
C ILE A 15 -0.78 26.14 -11.39
N SER A 16 0.45 25.65 -11.22
CA SER A 16 0.69 24.23 -10.95
C SER A 16 0.31 23.95 -9.49
N ASN A 17 -0.81 23.26 -9.27
CA ASN A 17 -1.14 22.72 -7.95
C ASN A 17 -0.11 21.63 -7.60
N ALA A 18 0.86 21.96 -6.75
CA ALA A 18 1.62 20.95 -6.04
C ALA A 18 0.63 20.20 -5.12
N PHE A 19 0.53 18.88 -5.28
CA PHE A 19 -0.28 18.08 -4.37
C PHE A 19 0.43 18.03 -3.01
N ALA A 20 -0.20 18.59 -1.99
CA ALA A 20 0.31 18.58 -0.63
C ALA A 20 0.71 17.16 -0.19
N THR A 21 2.00 16.93 0.02
CA THR A 21 2.51 15.61 0.42
C THR A 21 2.58 15.51 1.95
N THR A 22 1.61 14.83 2.55
CA THR A 22 1.67 14.48 3.98
C THR A 22 2.69 13.35 4.22
N THR A 23 3.55 13.53 5.21
CA THR A 23 4.51 12.52 5.67
C THR A 23 4.24 12.12 7.12
N TYR A 24 4.61 10.89 7.45
CA TYR A 24 4.40 10.29 8.77
C TYR A 24 5.73 9.71 9.26
N ARG A 25 6.16 10.10 10.45
CA ARG A 25 7.43 9.65 11.04
C ARG A 25 7.23 9.18 12.47
N VAL A 26 7.86 8.06 12.84
CA VAL A 26 7.85 7.58 14.23
C VAL A 26 8.68 8.51 15.12
N ASP A 27 8.12 8.84 16.28
CA ASP A 27 8.80 9.46 17.42
C ASP A 27 8.39 8.75 18.72
N ARG A 28 9.19 7.75 19.11
CA ARG A 28 8.95 6.88 20.29
C ARG A 28 7.57 6.20 20.24
N ASP A 29 6.62 6.72 21.00
CA ASP A 29 5.24 6.26 21.16
C ASP A 29 4.24 7.12 20.38
N SER A 30 4.72 7.85 19.36
CA SER A 30 3.90 8.75 18.57
C SER A 30 4.28 8.75 17.10
N ILE A 31 3.34 9.23 16.30
CA ILE A 31 3.56 9.56 14.90
C ILE A 31 3.57 11.08 14.76
N ILE A 32 4.63 11.62 14.19
CA ILE A 32 4.71 13.02 13.75
C ILE A 32 4.10 13.10 12.35
N VAL A 33 3.08 13.94 12.22
CA VAL A 33 2.42 14.22 10.95
C VAL A 33 2.90 15.57 10.44
N THR A 34 3.44 15.59 9.23
CA THR A 34 3.88 16.84 8.58
C THR A 34 3.17 16.97 7.25
N GLY A 35 2.35 18.01 7.09
CA GLY A 35 1.73 18.40 5.81
C GLY A 35 2.27 19.74 5.34
N GLU A 36 2.21 20.02 4.04
CA GLU A 36 2.78 21.26 3.45
C GLU A 36 2.21 22.54 4.08
N ASP A 37 0.93 22.55 4.46
CA ASP A 37 0.24 23.74 4.99
C ASP A 37 -0.10 23.64 6.49
N LYS A 38 0.48 22.66 7.20
CA LYS A 38 0.21 22.45 8.63
C LYS A 38 1.50 22.40 9.43
N MET A 39 1.50 23.09 10.57
CA MET A 39 2.54 22.89 11.58
C MET A 39 2.60 21.40 11.93
N PRO A 40 3.80 20.79 11.98
CA PRO A 40 3.94 19.41 12.38
C PRO A 40 3.26 19.16 13.72
N HIS A 41 2.41 18.15 13.79
CA HIS A 41 1.72 17.79 15.03
C HIS A 41 2.03 16.35 15.42
N ARG A 42 2.04 16.11 16.73
CA ARG A 42 2.39 14.81 17.33
C ARG A 42 1.12 14.07 17.68
N CYS A 43 1.05 12.80 17.27
CA CYS A 43 -0.07 11.91 17.57
C CYS A 43 0.37 10.77 18.47
N PRO A 44 0.08 10.86 19.77
CA PRO A 44 0.26 9.77 20.72
C PRO A 44 -0.45 8.50 20.27
N ILE A 45 0.25 7.37 20.28
CA ILE A 45 -0.28 6.05 19.97
C ILE A 45 -0.27 5.21 21.26
N PHE A 46 -1.30 4.40 21.51
CA PHE A 46 -1.35 3.53 22.70
C PHE A 46 -0.33 2.40 22.64
N GLU A 47 -0.30 1.70 21.51
CA GLU A 47 0.51 0.52 21.28
C GLU A 47 1.93 0.91 20.83
N LYS A 48 2.87 -0.04 20.98
CA LYS A 48 4.25 0.14 20.53
C LYS A 48 4.30 0.22 19.00
N ILE A 49 5.05 1.19 18.50
CA ILE A 49 5.34 1.35 17.07
C ILE A 49 6.66 0.63 16.75
N GLU A 50 6.65 -0.23 15.73
CA GLU A 50 7.81 -0.99 15.27
C GLU A 50 8.36 -0.44 13.96
N ILE A 51 7.45 -0.02 13.07
CA ILE A 51 7.72 0.51 11.73
C ILE A 51 6.79 1.70 11.47
N SER A 52 6.97 2.41 10.36
CA SER A 52 6.01 3.41 9.90
C SER A 52 6.13 3.57 8.40
N ASP A 53 5.41 2.73 7.67
CA ASP A 53 5.31 2.92 6.22
C ASP A 53 3.86 3.08 5.80
N LEU A 54 3.69 4.03 4.90
CA LEU A 54 2.42 4.42 4.35
C LEU A 54 1.94 3.34 3.39
N SER A 55 0.66 2.98 3.48
CA SER A 55 -0.02 2.17 2.46
C SER A 55 0.10 2.80 1.07
N PHE A 56 0.03 1.99 0.02
CA PHE A 56 0.22 2.47 -1.36
C PHE A 56 -0.83 3.52 -1.76
N ASP A 57 -2.07 3.34 -1.31
CA ASP A 57 -3.17 4.29 -1.52
C ASP A 57 -3.17 5.45 -0.51
N LYS A 58 -2.23 5.46 0.44
CA LYS A 58 -2.06 6.44 1.52
C LYS A 58 -3.23 6.50 2.50
N SER A 59 -4.07 5.46 2.57
CA SER A 59 -5.23 5.44 3.45
C SER A 59 -4.90 5.13 4.91
N ALA A 60 -3.77 4.47 5.16
CA ALA A 60 -3.29 4.09 6.49
C ALA A 60 -1.76 4.13 6.61
N VAL A 61 -1.28 4.38 7.83
CA VAL A 61 0.11 4.14 8.24
C VAL A 61 0.17 2.77 8.89
N ILE A 62 1.03 1.90 8.39
CA ILE A 62 1.26 0.57 8.97
C ILE A 62 2.42 0.71 9.96
N VAL A 63 2.15 0.29 11.20
CA VAL A 63 2.96 0.63 12.38
C VAL A 63 3.60 -0.58 13.06
N SER A 64 3.17 -1.79 12.70
CA SER A 64 3.75 -3.05 13.15
C SER A 64 3.47 -4.16 12.15
N SER A 65 3.97 -5.37 12.42
CA SER A 65 3.71 -6.55 11.58
C SER A 65 2.23 -6.83 11.30
N ARG A 66 1.29 -6.34 12.11
CA ARG A 66 -0.16 -6.50 11.90
C ARG A 66 -0.95 -5.21 12.10
N GLY A 67 -0.31 -4.19 12.65
CA GLY A 67 -0.93 -2.97 13.11
C GLY A 67 -0.95 -1.88 12.05
N TYR A 68 -2.05 -1.16 11.97
CA TYR A 68 -2.19 0.03 11.16
C TYR A 68 -3.04 1.10 11.86
N VAL A 69 -2.83 2.35 11.47
CA VAL A 69 -3.63 3.49 11.89
C VAL A 69 -4.16 4.19 10.64
N PRO A 70 -5.48 4.41 10.50
CA PRO A 70 -6.03 5.17 9.39
C PRO A 70 -5.42 6.58 9.34
N SER A 71 -4.97 7.00 8.16
CA SER A 71 -4.33 8.30 7.96
C SER A 71 -5.26 9.46 8.32
N ARG A 72 -6.58 9.29 8.15
CA ARG A 72 -7.57 10.27 8.58
C ARG A 72 -7.52 10.53 10.09
N ASP A 73 -7.30 9.49 10.90
CA ASP A 73 -7.31 9.60 12.36
C ASP A 73 -6.05 10.36 12.80
N LEU A 74 -4.91 10.12 12.14
CA LEU A 74 -3.67 10.88 12.32
C LEU A 74 -3.79 12.35 11.88
N ASN A 75 -4.56 12.62 10.82
CA ASN A 75 -4.75 13.98 10.31
C ASN A 75 -5.73 14.82 11.15
N MET A 76 -6.62 14.18 11.92
CA MET A 76 -7.60 14.82 12.80
C MET A 76 -7.18 14.84 14.28
N CYS A 77 -6.10 14.14 14.60
CA CYS A 77 -5.47 14.09 15.90
C CYS A 77 -5.10 15.48 16.45
N ASP A 78 -5.49 15.73 17.70
CA ASP A 78 -5.27 16.98 18.43
C ASP A 78 -4.06 16.94 19.38
N GLY A 79 -3.36 15.80 19.44
CA GLY A 79 -2.24 15.54 20.33
C GLY A 79 -2.60 15.32 21.80
N GLN A 80 -3.87 15.45 22.18
CA GLN A 80 -4.35 15.22 23.55
C GLN A 80 -4.76 13.75 23.74
N ASN A 81 -5.45 13.21 22.74
CA ASN A 81 -5.95 11.84 22.79
C ASN A 81 -4.97 10.87 22.12
N ARG A 82 -4.76 9.72 22.77
CA ARG A 82 -3.98 8.62 22.19
C ARG A 82 -4.84 7.86 21.19
N ILE A 83 -4.25 7.48 20.06
CA ILE A 83 -4.90 6.72 18.99
C ILE A 83 -4.59 5.24 19.20
N HIS A 84 -5.60 4.39 19.00
CA HIS A 84 -5.46 2.94 19.00
C HIS A 84 -5.01 2.41 17.63
N VAL A 85 -4.11 1.43 17.66
CA VAL A 85 -3.70 0.68 16.48
C VAL A 85 -4.72 -0.40 16.17
N SER A 86 -5.27 -0.34 14.96
CA SER A 86 -6.11 -1.42 14.41
C SER A 86 -5.23 -2.59 13.96
N GLN A 87 -5.72 -3.81 14.08
CA GLN A 87 -4.97 -5.02 13.75
C GLN A 87 -5.65 -5.80 12.62
N ILE A 88 -4.87 -6.34 11.68
CA ILE A 88 -5.36 -7.44 10.84
C ILE A 88 -5.47 -8.73 11.66
N PRO A 89 -6.30 -9.71 11.24
CA PRO A 89 -6.47 -10.98 11.96
C PRO A 89 -5.15 -11.73 12.20
N GLU A 90 -5.12 -12.60 13.20
CA GLU A 90 -3.94 -13.45 13.46
C GLU A 90 -3.77 -14.51 12.37
N HIS A 91 -2.55 -15.06 12.26
CA HIS A 91 -2.23 -16.20 11.39
C HIS A 91 -2.56 -15.99 9.90
N VAL A 92 -2.24 -14.81 9.37
CA VAL A 92 -2.37 -14.45 7.93
C VAL A 92 -1.06 -13.93 7.32
N GLY A 93 0.03 -13.91 8.10
CA GLY A 93 1.31 -13.30 7.73
C GLY A 93 1.48 -11.88 8.28
N ALA A 94 2.55 -11.21 7.86
CA ALA A 94 2.83 -9.81 8.19
C ALA A 94 2.16 -8.86 7.18
N LEU A 95 1.48 -7.83 7.65
CA LEU A 95 0.83 -6.79 6.87
C LEU A 95 1.85 -6.08 5.98
N SER A 96 1.65 -6.12 4.67
CA SER A 96 2.49 -5.41 3.70
C SER A 96 1.80 -4.14 3.21
N ASP A 97 0.52 -4.22 2.85
CA ASP A 97 -0.26 -3.08 2.38
C ASP A 97 -1.75 -3.24 2.68
N ILE A 98 -2.46 -2.11 2.70
CA ILE A 98 -3.88 -2.04 3.01
C ILE A 98 -4.52 -0.90 2.23
N ASN A 99 -5.69 -1.16 1.66
CA ASN A 99 -6.54 -0.15 1.02
C ASN A 99 -7.84 -0.07 1.83
N LEU A 100 -7.92 0.92 2.73
CA LEU A 100 -9.08 1.07 3.63
C LEU A 100 -10.35 1.47 2.87
N LYS A 101 -10.22 2.22 1.77
CA LYS A 101 -11.37 2.63 0.94
C LYS A 101 -12.11 1.42 0.37
N HIS A 102 -11.35 0.40 -0.05
CA HIS A 102 -11.90 -0.83 -0.60
C HIS A 102 -11.99 -1.97 0.43
N GLY A 103 -11.53 -1.73 1.67
CA GLY A 103 -11.59 -2.68 2.77
C GLY A 103 -10.78 -3.95 2.52
N ILE A 104 -9.66 -3.86 1.80
CA ILE A 104 -8.79 -5.00 1.44
C ILE A 104 -7.40 -4.79 2.03
N TYR A 105 -6.76 -5.86 2.46
CA TYR A 105 -5.36 -5.88 2.86
C TYR A 105 -4.60 -7.04 2.22
N VAL A 106 -3.28 -6.90 2.15
CA VAL A 106 -2.37 -7.97 1.77
C VAL A 106 -1.35 -8.19 2.88
N ALA A 107 -1.22 -9.45 3.29
CA ALA A 107 -0.22 -9.91 4.24
C ALA A 107 0.65 -10.99 3.60
N LEU A 108 1.91 -11.05 4.01
CA LEU A 108 2.91 -11.98 3.50
C LEU A 108 3.31 -12.97 4.60
N ASP A 109 3.12 -14.24 4.32
CA ASP A 109 3.53 -15.34 5.18
C ASP A 109 4.88 -15.90 4.70
N LEU A 110 5.87 -15.90 5.59
CA LEU A 110 7.22 -16.37 5.30
C LEU A 110 7.23 -17.91 5.23
N SER A 111 7.43 -18.43 4.02
CA SER A 111 7.39 -19.87 3.73
C SER A 111 8.77 -20.55 3.92
N SER A 112 9.85 -19.84 3.59
CA SER A 112 11.25 -20.27 3.81
C SER A 112 12.14 -19.06 4.00
N VAL A 113 13.23 -19.22 4.75
CA VAL A 113 14.29 -18.21 4.95
C VAL A 113 15.52 -18.45 4.05
N SER A 114 15.61 -19.61 3.40
CA SER A 114 16.71 -19.94 2.49
C SER A 114 16.25 -20.91 1.37
N PRO A 115 16.08 -20.43 0.12
CA PRO A 115 15.96 -19.02 -0.23
C PRO A 115 14.74 -18.38 0.46
N MET A 116 14.77 -17.06 0.64
CA MET A 116 13.64 -16.36 1.24
C MET A 116 12.43 -16.45 0.30
N SER A 117 11.29 -16.92 0.81
CA SER A 117 10.09 -17.14 0.01
C SER A 117 8.82 -16.88 0.80
N TRP A 118 7.77 -16.46 0.11
CA TRP A 118 6.53 -15.99 0.72
C TRP A 118 5.29 -16.52 0.03
N LEU A 119 4.19 -16.48 0.77
CA LEU A 119 2.83 -16.64 0.28
C LEU A 119 2.04 -15.38 0.62
N ALA A 120 1.22 -14.91 -0.31
CA ALA A 120 0.37 -13.75 -0.11
C ALA A 120 -1.04 -14.15 0.35
N THR A 121 -1.52 -13.52 1.40
CA THR A 121 -2.93 -13.52 1.81
C THR A 121 -3.55 -12.19 1.41
N VAL A 122 -4.51 -12.19 0.49
CA VAL A 122 -5.27 -11.00 0.07
C VAL A 122 -6.68 -11.14 0.62
N SER A 123 -7.08 -10.30 1.55
CA SER A 123 -8.33 -10.52 2.28
C SER A 123 -9.06 -9.22 2.57
N ARG A 124 -10.34 -9.32 2.91
CA ARG A 124 -11.07 -8.20 3.47
C ARG A 124 -10.56 -7.89 4.87
N VAL A 125 -10.50 -6.61 5.23
CA VAL A 125 -10.18 -6.17 6.59
C VAL A 125 -11.10 -6.88 7.59
N GLY A 126 -10.50 -7.50 8.61
CA GLY A 126 -11.20 -8.32 9.62
C GLY A 126 -11.45 -9.79 9.25
N SER A 127 -11.11 -10.22 8.03
CA SER A 127 -11.26 -11.60 7.57
C SER A 127 -9.93 -12.30 7.35
N ARG A 128 -9.88 -13.62 7.52
CA ARG A 128 -8.74 -14.49 7.17
C ARG A 128 -8.90 -15.18 5.81
N SER A 129 -10.06 -15.03 5.18
CA SER A 129 -10.39 -15.73 3.93
C SER A 129 -9.73 -15.05 2.74
N ASN A 130 -8.83 -15.77 2.07
CA ASN A 130 -8.13 -15.26 0.90
C ASN A 130 -9.12 -15.08 -0.27
N LEU A 131 -9.08 -13.92 -0.91
CA LEU A 131 -9.90 -13.55 -2.06
C LEU A 131 -9.39 -14.18 -3.36
N VAL A 132 -8.13 -14.62 -3.37
CA VAL A 132 -7.49 -15.22 -4.54
C VAL A 132 -6.97 -16.63 -4.24
N THR A 133 -6.89 -17.46 -5.27
CA THR A 133 -6.36 -18.83 -5.20
C THR A 133 -5.26 -19.10 -6.22
N LEU A 134 -4.58 -18.02 -6.65
CA LEU A 134 -3.50 -18.04 -7.62
C LEU A 134 -2.22 -18.69 -7.05
N PRO A 135 -1.31 -19.21 -7.90
CA PRO A 135 0.04 -19.54 -7.46
C PRO A 135 0.72 -18.32 -6.83
N GLY A 136 1.36 -18.52 -5.67
CA GLY A 136 1.85 -17.44 -4.81
C GLY A 136 0.90 -17.04 -3.69
N ALA A 137 -0.39 -17.38 -3.78
CA ALA A 137 -1.35 -17.08 -2.73
C ALA A 137 -1.39 -18.19 -1.66
N TYR A 138 -1.62 -17.80 -0.41
CA TYR A 138 -1.97 -18.75 0.65
C TYR A 138 -3.38 -19.29 0.43
N VAL A 139 -3.51 -20.59 0.16
CA VAL A 139 -4.82 -21.25 0.01
C VAL A 139 -5.01 -22.24 1.15
N ALA A 140 -5.99 -21.97 2.01
CA ALA A 140 -6.35 -22.85 3.11
C ALA A 140 -6.61 -24.29 2.62
N ASN A 141 -6.24 -25.27 3.44
CA ASN A 141 -6.40 -26.70 3.16
C ASN A 141 -5.57 -27.24 1.97
N ARG A 142 -4.73 -26.44 1.30
CA ARG A 142 -3.72 -27.01 0.39
C ARG A 142 -2.58 -27.65 1.17
N LYS A 143 -2.03 -28.73 0.60
CA LYS A 143 -0.86 -29.40 1.16
C LYS A 143 0.30 -28.41 1.29
N ARG A 144 0.98 -28.40 2.44
CA ARG A 144 2.14 -27.54 2.72
C ARG A 144 3.21 -27.60 1.63
N LEU A 145 3.49 -28.80 1.09
CA LEU A 145 4.45 -28.96 -0.01
C LEU A 145 4.00 -28.26 -1.30
N THR A 146 2.71 -28.25 -1.59
CA THR A 146 2.16 -27.52 -2.75
C THR A 146 2.28 -26.02 -2.55
N LEU A 147 1.91 -25.52 -1.36
CA LEU A 147 2.06 -24.11 -1.01
C LEU A 147 3.51 -23.66 -1.13
N ARG A 148 4.46 -24.43 -0.57
CA ARG A 148 5.91 -24.13 -0.69
C ARG A 148 6.40 -24.07 -2.13
N LYS A 149 5.97 -24.99 -2.99
CA LYS A 149 6.33 -24.98 -4.43
C LYS A 149 5.75 -23.78 -5.17
N GLN A 150 4.67 -23.20 -4.66
CA GLN A 150 4.02 -22.01 -5.21
C GLN A 150 4.45 -20.73 -4.50
N ALA A 151 5.32 -20.78 -3.49
CA ALA A 151 5.83 -19.58 -2.87
C ALA A 151 6.66 -18.78 -3.89
N PHE A 152 6.59 -17.46 -3.82
CA PHE A 152 7.44 -16.59 -4.63
C PHE A 152 8.64 -16.13 -3.80
N THR A 153 9.75 -15.83 -4.47
CA THR A 153 10.95 -15.26 -3.88
C THR A 153 10.92 -13.73 -3.98
N GLY A 154 11.87 -13.11 -3.30
CA GLY A 154 11.89 -11.69 -2.97
C GLY A 154 13.14 -11.41 -2.16
N THR A 155 13.50 -10.14 -2.05
CA THR A 155 14.79 -9.71 -1.50
C THR A 155 14.84 -9.71 0.02
N GLY A 156 13.69 -9.79 0.70
CA GLY A 156 13.62 -9.69 2.16
C GLY A 156 13.70 -8.26 2.69
N ASP A 157 14.29 -7.37 1.91
CA ASP A 157 14.26 -5.93 2.11
C ASP A 157 13.05 -5.33 1.39
N GLU A 158 12.23 -4.61 2.16
CA GLU A 158 11.00 -3.88 1.79
C GLU A 158 9.67 -4.66 1.76
N ARG A 159 8.58 -3.94 2.03
CA ARG A 159 7.19 -4.41 2.03
C ARG A 159 6.76 -4.73 0.61
N MET A 160 6.94 -6.00 0.28
CA MET A 160 6.88 -6.51 -1.09
C MET A 160 5.49 -6.53 -1.70
N ALA A 161 4.40 -6.10 -1.08
CA ALA A 161 3.10 -6.16 -1.75
C ALA A 161 2.39 -4.81 -1.72
N ILE A 162 1.79 -4.45 -2.86
CA ILE A 162 1.03 -3.20 -3.03
C ILE A 162 -0.33 -3.47 -3.67
N ILE A 163 -1.38 -2.88 -3.12
CA ILE A 163 -2.74 -2.91 -3.64
C ILE A 163 -2.97 -1.62 -4.42
N SER A 164 -3.46 -1.77 -5.65
CA SER A 164 -3.90 -0.63 -6.47
C SER A 164 -4.91 0.26 -5.75
N ARG A 165 -4.94 1.54 -6.14
CA ARG A 165 -5.81 2.54 -5.50
C ARG A 165 -7.30 2.25 -5.65
N ASP A 166 -7.69 1.58 -6.73
CA ASP A 166 -9.07 1.16 -6.99
C ASP A 166 -9.40 -0.20 -6.36
N GLY A 167 -8.44 -0.84 -5.67
CA GLY A 167 -8.60 -2.10 -4.97
C GLY A 167 -8.75 -3.33 -5.88
N ASN A 168 -8.62 -3.18 -7.20
CA ASN A 168 -8.90 -4.27 -8.14
C ASN A 168 -7.67 -5.14 -8.43
N TYR A 169 -6.47 -4.57 -8.25
CA TYR A 169 -5.20 -5.19 -8.59
C TYR A 169 -4.23 -5.25 -7.41
N LEU A 170 -3.37 -6.26 -7.42
CA LEU A 170 -2.31 -6.48 -6.45
C LEU A 170 -1.01 -6.82 -7.19
N SER A 171 0.11 -6.21 -6.79
CA SER A 171 1.43 -6.76 -7.06
C SER A 171 1.96 -7.41 -5.78
N PRO A 172 2.13 -8.75 -5.71
CA PRO A 172 2.59 -9.45 -4.50
C PRO A 172 4.08 -9.27 -4.20
N THR A 173 4.86 -8.78 -5.17
CA THR A 173 6.29 -8.47 -5.04
C THR A 173 6.61 -6.97 -5.16
N GLY A 174 5.58 -6.12 -5.32
CA GLY A 174 5.73 -4.67 -5.42
C GLY A 174 6.13 -4.24 -6.83
N ALA A 175 6.84 -5.12 -7.54
CA ALA A 175 7.14 -4.98 -8.95
C ALA A 175 5.86 -5.00 -9.80
N MET A 176 5.58 -3.90 -10.50
CA MET A 176 4.45 -3.78 -11.42
C MET A 176 4.81 -4.40 -12.79
N SER A 177 5.00 -5.71 -12.82
CA SER A 177 5.27 -6.44 -14.07
C SER A 177 4.08 -7.33 -14.44
N CYS A 178 3.55 -7.10 -15.65
CA CYS A 178 2.49 -7.88 -16.27
C CYS A 178 3.04 -8.72 -17.44
N ASP A 179 4.35 -8.95 -17.49
CA ASP A 179 4.95 -9.84 -18.47
C ASP A 179 4.44 -11.28 -18.26
N GLN A 180 4.31 -12.04 -19.36
CA GLN A 180 3.81 -13.42 -19.32
C GLN A 180 4.67 -14.35 -18.43
N PHE A 181 5.97 -14.06 -18.31
CA PHE A 181 6.96 -14.80 -17.53
C PHE A 181 7.16 -14.23 -16.12
N ALA A 182 6.55 -13.09 -15.78
CA ALA A 182 6.64 -12.52 -14.44
C ALA A 182 5.99 -13.45 -13.40
N TYR A 183 6.75 -13.82 -12.37
CA TYR A 183 6.25 -14.61 -11.25
C TYR A 183 6.44 -13.85 -9.93
N PRO A 184 5.38 -13.64 -9.13
CA PRO A 184 3.99 -14.04 -9.36
C PRO A 184 3.21 -13.10 -10.31
N GLY A 185 3.82 -11.99 -10.74
CA GLY A 185 3.21 -10.97 -11.59
C GLY A 185 2.09 -10.18 -10.90
N VAL A 186 1.42 -9.29 -11.64
CA VAL A 186 0.24 -8.56 -11.15
C VAL A 186 -1.01 -9.42 -11.21
N TRP A 187 -1.83 -9.38 -10.15
CA TRP A 187 -3.09 -10.10 -10.05
C TRP A 187 -4.28 -9.16 -10.16
N GLU A 188 -5.32 -9.58 -10.87
CA GLU A 188 -6.65 -8.98 -10.83
C GLU A 188 -7.49 -9.75 -9.80
N ILE A 189 -7.74 -9.12 -8.66
CA ILE A 189 -8.25 -9.77 -7.42
C ILE A 189 -9.61 -10.42 -7.68
N HIS A 190 -10.57 -9.65 -8.22
CA HIS A 190 -11.93 -10.13 -8.41
C HIS A 190 -12.06 -11.20 -9.50
N LYS A 191 -11.20 -11.16 -10.52
CA LYS A 191 -11.19 -12.15 -11.59
C LYS A 191 -10.30 -13.35 -11.30
N ASN A 192 -9.58 -13.34 -10.16
CA ASN A 192 -8.70 -14.41 -9.72
C ASN A 192 -7.76 -14.89 -10.84
N ARG A 193 -7.11 -13.95 -11.53
CA ARG A 193 -6.20 -14.21 -12.66
C ARG A 193 -4.99 -13.28 -12.62
N ARG A 194 -3.88 -13.71 -13.24
CA ARG A 194 -2.77 -12.80 -13.54
C ARG A 194 -3.16 -11.86 -14.67
N VAL A 195 -2.70 -10.62 -14.60
CA VAL A 195 -2.81 -9.66 -15.69
C VAL A 195 -1.60 -9.83 -16.62
N ILE A 196 -1.87 -9.91 -17.92
CA ILE A 196 -0.84 -9.96 -18.96
C ILE A 196 -1.10 -8.82 -19.94
N THR A 197 -0.19 -7.84 -19.98
CA THR A 197 -0.29 -6.64 -20.82
C THR A 197 1.07 -5.95 -20.91
N ASP A 198 1.22 -4.99 -21.81
CA ASP A 198 2.42 -4.16 -21.91
C ASP A 198 2.68 -3.32 -20.64
N ASP A 199 3.93 -2.89 -20.45
CA ASP A 199 4.38 -2.18 -19.24
C ASP A 199 3.63 -0.87 -19.00
N VAL A 200 3.23 -0.15 -20.06
CA VAL A 200 2.50 1.11 -19.94
C VAL A 200 1.11 0.86 -19.37
N SER A 201 0.38 -0.10 -19.93
CA SER A 201 -0.93 -0.52 -19.44
C SER A 201 -0.83 -1.10 -18.02
N CYS A 202 0.22 -1.87 -17.72
CA CYS A 202 0.44 -2.46 -16.40
C CYS A 202 0.64 -1.38 -15.32
N ALA A 203 1.50 -0.39 -15.59
CA ALA A 203 1.74 0.72 -14.67
C ALA A 203 0.49 1.57 -14.45
N GLN A 204 -0.39 1.71 -15.45
CA GLN A 204 -1.65 2.44 -15.31
C GLN A 204 -2.61 1.82 -14.31
N LEU A 205 -2.55 0.51 -14.06
CA LEU A 205 -3.39 -0.18 -13.07
C LEU A 205 -3.20 0.35 -11.64
N PHE A 206 -2.05 0.95 -11.35
CA PHE A 206 -1.69 1.45 -10.02
C PHE A 206 -1.69 2.99 -9.93
N LYS A 207 -1.95 3.70 -11.03
CA LYS A 207 -2.06 5.17 -11.00
C LYS A 207 -3.40 5.61 -10.41
N SER A 208 -3.45 6.80 -9.84
CA SER A 208 -4.71 7.43 -9.44
C SER A 208 -5.54 7.79 -10.68
N LYS A 209 -6.82 7.44 -10.67
CA LYS A 209 -7.82 8.17 -11.46
C LYS A 209 -8.32 9.36 -10.65
#